data_AF-A0A3A6JAX4-F1
#
_entry.id   AF-A0A3A6JAX4-F1
#
_cell.length_a   1.000
_cell.length_b   1.000
_cell.length_c   1.000
_cell.angle_alpha   90.00
_cell.angle_beta   90.00
_cell.angle_gamma   90.00
#
_symmetry.space_group_name_H-M   'P 1'
#
loop_
_entity.id
_entity.type
_entity.pdbx_description
1 polymer ?
#
loop_
_entity_poly.entity_id
_entity_poly.type
_entity_poly.pdbx_seq_one_letter_code
_entity_poly.pdbx_strand_id
1 'polypeptide(L)'
;TPEERELIRQKMALLHTRNFSAYARKMLIDGYVVHIDTTDIRAQTAELQKIGVNVNQIARRLNSMGPLYTQDVADIKGALAQIWQLQRYILSSQR
;
A
#
# COMPACT_ATOMS: atom_id res chain seq x y z
N THR A 1 -16.63 -15.71 -7.44
CA THR A 1 -16.18 -16.93 -6.77
C THR A 1 -17.17 -17.35 -5.69
N PRO A 2 -17.08 -18.57 -5.12
CA PRO A 2 -17.89 -18.96 -3.98
C PRO A 2 -17.74 -18.02 -2.77
N GLU A 3 -16.53 -17.51 -2.50
CA GLU A 3 -16.32 -16.54 -1.40
C GLU A 3 -17.06 -15.22 -1.67
N GLU A 4 -16.97 -14.69 -2.90
CA GLU A 4 -17.69 -13.47 -3.28
C GLU A 4 -19.21 -13.64 -3.11
N ARG A 5 -19.76 -14.81 -3.44
CA ARG A 5 -21.18 -15.10 -3.32
C ARG A 5 -21.65 -15.19 -1.87
N GLU A 6 -20.78 -15.68 -0.97
CA GLU A 6 -21.05 -15.68 0.47
C GLU A 6 -21.03 -14.26 1.04
N LEU A 7 -20.02 -13.47 0.66
CA LEU A 7 -19.91 -12.07 1.08
C LEU A 7 -21.13 -11.24 0.62
N ILE A 8 -21.58 -11.46 -0.61
CA ILE A 8 -22.81 -10.84 -1.13
C ILE A 8 -24.03 -11.24 -0.30
N ARG A 9 -24.18 -12.52 0.07
CA ARG A 9 -25.29 -12.99 0.92
C ARG A 9 -25.28 -12.36 2.31
N GLN A 10 -24.11 -12.22 2.91
CA GLN A 10 -23.96 -11.51 4.19
C GLN A 10 -24.40 -10.05 4.07
N LYS A 11 -23.95 -9.34 3.03
CA LYS A 11 -24.37 -7.95 2.77
C LYS A 11 -25.86 -7.81 2.47
N MET A 12 -26.45 -8.77 1.77
CA MET A 12 -27.90 -8.83 1.55
C MET A 12 -28.67 -8.96 2.86
N ALA A 13 -28.16 -9.74 3.82
CA ALA A 13 -28.77 -9.89 5.14
C ALA A 13 -28.77 -8.58 5.95
N LEU A 14 -27.74 -7.72 5.78
CA LEU A 14 -27.67 -6.39 6.41
C LEU A 14 -28.77 -5.44 5.90
N LEU A 15 -29.22 -5.61 4.66
CA LEU A 15 -30.35 -4.90 4.06
C LEU A 15 -31.67 -5.65 4.20
N HIS A 16 -31.69 -6.72 5.00
CA HIS A 16 -32.84 -7.59 5.26
C HIS A 16 -33.54 -8.10 3.98
N THR A 17 -32.80 -8.28 2.89
CA THR A 17 -33.33 -8.75 1.61
C THR A 17 -32.84 -10.15 1.27
N ARG A 18 -33.76 -11.00 0.79
CA ARG A 18 -33.44 -12.32 0.22
C ARG A 18 -33.39 -12.29 -1.30
N ASN A 19 -33.77 -11.16 -1.91
CA ASN A 19 -33.83 -10.99 -3.36
C ASN A 19 -32.56 -10.28 -3.85
N PHE A 20 -31.73 -11.01 -4.59
CA PHE A 20 -30.48 -10.48 -5.14
C PHE A 20 -30.73 -9.33 -6.11
N SER A 21 -31.76 -9.39 -6.96
CA SER A 21 -32.08 -8.33 -7.92
C SER A 21 -32.48 -7.03 -7.21
N ALA A 22 -33.19 -7.13 -6.09
CA ALA A 22 -33.54 -5.96 -5.26
C ALA A 22 -32.30 -5.38 -4.57
N TYR A 23 -31.43 -6.24 -4.03
CA TYR A 23 -30.15 -5.82 -3.45
C TYR A 23 -29.24 -5.14 -4.47
N ALA A 24 -29.06 -5.74 -5.65
CA ALA A 24 -28.24 -5.20 -6.71
C ALA A 24 -28.75 -3.84 -7.17
N ARG A 25 -30.06 -3.69 -7.38
CA ARG A 25 -30.66 -2.41 -7.77
C ARG A 25 -30.44 -1.32 -6.70
N LYS A 26 -30.63 -1.66 -5.42
CA LYS A 26 -30.35 -0.76 -4.28
C LYS A 26 -28.89 -0.31 -4.29
N MET A 27 -27.95 -1.24 -4.41
CA MET A 27 -26.52 -0.94 -4.40
C MET A 27 -26.04 -0.18 -5.64
N LEU A 28 -26.64 -0.41 -6.81
CA LEU A 28 -26.27 0.26 -8.06
C LEU A 28 -26.84 1.67 -8.16
N ILE A 29 -27.98 1.96 -7.51
CA ILE A 29 -28.63 3.27 -7.53
C ILE A 29 -28.22 4.12 -6.32
N ASP A 30 -28.26 3.56 -5.12
CA ASP A 30 -28.03 4.29 -3.87
C ASP A 30 -26.58 4.16 -3.36
N GLY A 31 -25.79 3.27 -3.96
CA GLY A 31 -24.40 3.05 -3.55
C GLY A 31 -23.54 4.27 -3.85
N TYR A 32 -22.76 4.71 -2.87
CA TYR A 32 -21.72 5.72 -3.09
C TYR A 32 -20.46 5.06 -3.65
N VAL A 33 -19.98 5.57 -4.78
CA VAL A 33 -18.66 5.20 -5.31
C VAL A 33 -17.62 6.10 -4.64
N VAL A 34 -16.79 5.51 -3.78
CA VAL A 34 -15.65 6.21 -3.19
C VAL A 34 -14.47 6.09 -4.16
N HIS A 35 -14.11 7.19 -4.82
CA HIS A 35 -12.88 7.25 -5.59
C HIS A 35 -11.73 7.65 -4.66
N ILE A 36 -10.87 6.69 -4.32
CA ILE A 36 -9.65 6.98 -3.57
C ILE A 36 -8.60 7.44 -4.58
N ASP A 37 -8.38 8.75 -4.66
CA ASP A 37 -7.26 9.30 -5.41
C ASP A 37 -5.95 9.05 -4.65
N THR A 38 -5.06 8.27 -5.25
CA THR A 38 -3.77 7.89 -4.66
C THR A 38 -2.59 8.56 -5.38
N THR A 39 -2.85 9.56 -6.22
CA THR A 39 -1.84 10.21 -7.06
C THR A 39 -0.71 10.81 -6.22
N ASP A 40 -1.04 11.50 -5.12
CA ASP A 40 -0.04 12.10 -4.22
C ASP A 40 0.82 11.05 -3.53
N ILE A 41 0.23 9.91 -3.16
CA ILE A 41 0.96 8.80 -2.54
C ILE A 41 1.97 8.20 -3.53
N ARG A 42 1.59 8.10 -4.81
CA ARG A 42 2.50 7.62 -5.87
C ARG A 42 3.64 8.60 -6.10
N ALA A 43 3.36 9.91 -6.10
CA ALA A 43 4.38 10.95 -6.20
C ALA A 43 5.37 10.90 -5.02
N GLN A 44 4.87 10.78 -3.79
CA GLN A 44 5.72 10.66 -2.61
C GLN A 44 6.59 9.40 -2.63
N THR A 45 6.05 8.28 -3.10
CA THR A 45 6.81 7.03 -3.25
C THR A 45 7.95 7.16 -4.26
N ALA A 46 7.72 7.90 -5.37
CA ALA A 46 8.76 8.16 -6.36
C ALA A 46 9.92 9.00 -5.77
N GLU A 47 9.63 10.01 -4.95
CA GLU A 47 10.67 10.80 -4.28
C GLU A 47 11.47 9.98 -3.27
N LEU A 48 10.81 9.12 -2.48
CA LEU A 48 11.50 8.20 -1.57
C LEU A 48 12.39 7.19 -2.32
N GLN A 49 11.95 6.72 -3.49
CA GLN A 49 12.78 5.85 -4.33
C GLN A 49 14.05 6.57 -4.82
N LYS A 50 13.96 7.85 -5.21
CA LYS A 50 15.14 8.66 -5.58
C LYS A 50 16.12 8.78 -4.43
N ILE A 51 15.63 9.01 -3.21
CA ILE A 51 16.47 9.03 -2.00
C ILE A 51 17.17 7.67 -1.81
N GLY A 52 16.44 6.56 -1.92
CA GLY A 52 17.01 5.21 -1.81
C GLY A 52 18.11 4.92 -2.85
N VAL A 53 17.92 5.38 -4.09
CA VAL A 53 18.94 5.28 -5.15
C VAL A 53 20.19 6.08 -4.80
N ASN A 54 20.04 7.32 -4.35
CA ASN A 54 21.17 8.17 -3.95
C ASN A 54 21.94 7.57 -2.76
N VAL A 55 21.24 7.05 -1.74
CA VAL A 55 21.84 6.35 -0.61
C VAL A 55 22.64 5.14 -1.06
N ASN A 56 22.12 4.35 -1.99
CA ASN A 56 22.83 3.18 -2.51
C ASN A 56 24.08 3.56 -3.32
N GLN A 57 24.03 4.67 -4.07
CA GLN A 57 25.20 5.21 -4.77
C GLN A 57 26.28 5.68 -3.79
N ILE A 58 25.90 6.35 -2.69
CA ILE A 58 26.80 6.76 -1.62
C ILE A 58 27.46 5.52 -0.98
N ALA A 59 26.68 4.49 -0.64
CA ALA A 59 27.20 3.25 -0.09
C ALA A 59 28.21 2.58 -1.04
N ARG A 60 27.93 2.53 -2.36
CA ARG A 60 28.86 2.00 -3.36
C ARG A 60 30.15 2.82 -3.45
N ARG A 61 30.04 4.15 -3.46
CA ARG A 61 31.20 5.06 -3.51
C ARG A 61 32.07 4.94 -2.26
N LEU A 62 31.46 4.83 -1.09
CA LEU A 62 32.16 4.60 0.17
C LEU A 62 32.87 3.24 0.19
N ASN A 63 32.23 2.17 -0.26
CA ASN A 63 32.86 0.85 -0.40
C ASN A 63 34.09 0.86 -1.31
N SER A 64 34.17 1.79 -2.27
CA SER A 64 35.32 1.93 -3.19
C SER A 64 36.49 2.78 -2.65
N MET A 65 36.35 3.42 -1.47
CA MET A 65 37.34 4.37 -0.93
C MET A 65 38.15 3.87 0.29
N GLY A 66 37.99 2.61 0.72
CA GLY A 66 38.69 2.03 1.88
C GLY A 66 37.78 1.79 3.09
N PRO A 67 38.27 1.19 4.18
CA PRO A 67 37.41 0.62 5.21
C PRO A 67 36.72 1.72 6.03
N LEU A 68 35.42 1.89 5.81
CA LEU A 68 34.54 2.63 6.72
C LEU A 68 33.67 1.63 7.50
N TYR A 69 33.29 2.01 8.72
CA TYR A 69 32.54 1.18 9.66
C TYR A 69 31.32 0.57 9.00
N THR A 70 31.37 -0.75 8.78
CA THR A 70 30.30 -1.58 8.24
C THR A 70 28.96 -1.38 8.96
N GLN A 71 29.02 -0.94 10.23
CA GLN A 71 27.89 -0.61 11.06
C GLN A 71 27.06 0.56 10.52
N ASP A 72 27.68 1.69 10.12
CA ASP A 72 26.94 2.87 9.64
C ASP A 72 26.17 2.57 8.34
N VAL A 73 26.77 1.75 7.46
CA VAL A 73 26.12 1.30 6.23
C VAL A 73 24.98 0.33 6.52
N ALA A 74 25.14 -0.55 7.53
CA ALA A 74 24.09 -1.46 7.96
C ALA A 74 22.91 -0.70 8.58
N ASP A 75 23.17 0.32 9.39
CA ASP A 75 22.17 1.13 10.06
C ASP A 75 21.36 1.95 9.06
N ILE A 76 22.01 2.56 8.06
CA ILE A 76 21.32 3.28 6.98
C ILE A 76 20.44 2.34 6.15
N LYS A 77 20.94 1.15 5.80
CA LYS A 77 20.15 0.14 5.08
C LYS A 77 18.96 -0.34 5.91
N GLY A 78 19.14 -0.52 7.22
CA GLY A 78 18.10 -0.91 8.17
C GLY A 78 17.00 0.14 8.27
N ALA A 79 17.36 1.41 8.46
CA ALA A 79 16.41 2.53 8.50
C ALA A 79 15.61 2.63 7.18
N LEU A 80 16.28 2.46 6.03
CA LEU A 80 15.61 2.47 4.73
C LEU A 80 14.60 1.31 4.61
N ALA A 81 14.96 0.10 5.06
CA ALA A 81 14.08 -1.05 5.05
C ALA A 81 12.83 -0.85 5.95
N GLN A 82 12.99 -0.22 7.11
CA GLN A 82 11.89 0.13 8.00
C GLN A 82 10.92 1.12 7.35
N ILE A 83 11.44 2.16 6.68
CA ILE A 83 10.61 3.12 5.93
C ILE A 83 9.80 2.41 4.83
N TRP A 84 10.41 1.48 4.11
CA TRP A 84 9.72 0.68 3.08
C TRP A 84 8.60 -0.19 3.64
N GLN A 85 8.83 -0.84 4.78
CA GLN A 85 7.79 -1.63 5.45
C GLN A 85 6.64 -0.76 5.94
N LEU A 86 6.95 0.41 6.52
CA LEU A 86 5.93 1.34 7.01
C LEU A 86 5.05 1.86 5.85
N GLN A 87 5.66 2.20 4.71
CA GLN A 87 4.90 2.59 3.51
C GLN A 87 3.99 1.46 3.02
N ARG A 88 4.49 0.23 2.93
CA ARG A 88 3.65 -0.92 2.54
C ARG A 88 2.47 -1.12 3.49
N TYR A 89 2.71 -0.98 4.79
CA TYR A 89 1.66 -1.09 5.78
C TYR A 89 0.58 -0.03 5.58
N ILE A 90 0.96 1.24 5.44
CA ILE A 90 0.03 2.36 5.18
C ILE A 90 -0.76 2.14 3.88
N LEU A 91 -0.10 1.68 2.81
CA LEU A 91 -0.76 1.37 1.54
C LEU A 91 -1.75 0.20 1.66
N SER A 92 -1.46 -0.78 2.53
CA SER A 92 -2.33 -1.92 2.76
C SER A 92 -3.51 -1.61 3.70
N SER A 93 -3.36 -0.63 4.59
CA SER A 93 -4.39 -0.27 5.57
C SER A 93 -5.42 0.75 5.04
N GLN A 94 -5.16 1.36 3.87
CA GLN A 94 -6.11 2.23 3.17
C GLN A 94 -6.93 1.51 2.08
N ARG A 95 -6.82 0.18 1.99
CA ARG A 95 -7.73 -0.68 1.22
C ARG A 95 -8.87 -1.18 2.10
#